data_AF-A0A7C4VYR1-F1
#
_entry.id   AF-A0A7C4VYR1-F1
#
_cell.length_a   1.000
_cell.length_b   1.000
_cell.length_c   1.000
_cell.angle_alpha   90.00
_cell.angle_beta   90.00
_cell.angle_gamma   90.00
#
_symmetry.space_group_name_H-M   'P 1'
#
loop_
_entity.id
_entity.type
_entity.pdbx_description
1 polymer ?
#
loop_
_entity_poly.entity_id
_entity_poly.type
_entity_poly.pdbx_seq_one_letter_code
_entity_poly.pdbx_strand_id
1 'polypeptide(L)'
;MKKIPPEELIEIENQKINQLFEELVMCESSNNELAINRKDSDGTASFGLLQWKPETFRRLAVKYGIIGEKADWNWIMTLVFDRRVNKKIFVEVMKDTTENPYLLWPICCKKIGCQRFNR
;
A
#
# COMPACT_ATOMS: atom_id res chain seq x y z
N MET A 1 36.40 -1.73 4.59
CA MET A 1 34.96 -1.39 4.64
C MET A 1 34.43 -1.80 6.02
N LYS A 2 33.75 -0.91 6.75
CA LYS A 2 33.06 -1.28 8.01
C LYS A 2 31.76 -2.03 7.63
N LYS A 3 31.50 -3.18 8.27
CA LYS A 3 30.21 -3.88 8.13
C LYS A 3 29.15 -3.11 8.94
N ILE A 4 27.99 -2.88 8.34
CA ILE A 4 26.84 -2.25 9.00
C ILE A 4 26.17 -3.30 9.91
N PRO A 5 25.81 -2.95 11.16
CA PRO A 5 25.05 -3.84 12.04
C PRO A 5 23.67 -4.23 11.48
N PRO A 6 23.16 -5.45 11.77
CA PRO A 6 21.84 -5.89 11.31
C PRO A 6 20.69 -4.95 11.70
N GLU A 7 20.74 -4.37 12.89
CA GLU A 7 19.69 -3.47 13.40
C GLU A 7 19.64 -2.16 12.60
N GLU A 8 20.81 -1.65 12.20
CA GLU A 8 20.91 -0.45 11.37
C GLU A 8 20.41 -0.72 9.94
N LEU A 9 20.60 -1.96 9.43
CA LEU A 9 20.02 -2.35 8.14
C LEU A 9 18.49 -2.38 8.16
N ILE A 10 17.89 -2.91 9.23
CA ILE A 10 16.42 -2.95 9.41
C ILE A 10 15.86 -1.53 9.49
N GLU A 11 16.53 -0.63 10.22
CA GLU A 11 16.10 0.76 10.34
C GLU A 11 16.17 1.49 8.98
N ILE A 12 17.28 1.32 8.25
CA ILE A 12 17.43 1.86 6.89
C ILE A 12 16.33 1.33 5.95
N GLU A 13 15.97 0.06 6.07
CA GLU A 13 14.91 -0.54 5.28
C GLU A 13 13.54 0.06 5.62
N ASN A 14 13.20 0.15 6.91
CA ASN A 14 11.94 0.76 7.36
C ASN A 14 11.83 2.23 6.92
N GLN A 15 12.92 3.00 6.95
CA GLN A 15 12.96 4.37 6.45
C GLN A 15 12.68 4.44 4.94
N LYS A 16 13.26 3.54 4.14
CA LYS A 16 12.99 3.46 2.70
C LYS A 16 11.54 3.09 2.41
N ILE A 17 10.97 2.13 3.13
CA ILE A 17 9.55 1.76 2.99
C ILE A 17 8.67 2.97 3.34
N ASN A 18 8.97 3.67 4.43
CA ASN A 18 8.21 4.87 4.81
C ASN A 18 8.30 5.98 3.75
N GLN A 19 9.48 6.23 3.19
CA GLN A 19 9.64 7.19 2.11
C GLN A 19 8.83 6.78 0.87
N LEU A 20 8.90 5.50 0.48
CA LEU A 20 8.17 4.98 -0.67
C LEU A 20 6.65 5.08 -0.47
N PHE A 21 6.16 4.90 0.77
CA PHE A 21 4.75 5.13 1.09
C PHE A 21 4.35 6.58 0.79
N GLU A 22 5.10 7.57 1.27
CA GLU A 22 4.78 8.98 1.04
C GLU A 22 4.87 9.36 -0.46
N GLU A 23 5.87 8.85 -1.18
CA GLU A 23 5.99 9.04 -2.63
C GLU A 23 4.81 8.43 -3.40
N LEU A 24 4.38 7.22 -3.00
CA LEU A 24 3.24 6.54 -3.62
C LEU A 24 1.93 7.27 -3.31
N VAL A 25 1.71 7.68 -2.06
CA VAL A 25 0.56 8.48 -1.64
C VAL A 25 0.47 9.78 -2.44
N MET A 26 1.61 10.45 -2.62
CA MET A 26 1.67 11.68 -3.41
C MET A 26 1.32 11.42 -4.89
N CYS A 27 1.77 10.29 -5.45
CA CYS A 27 1.48 9.93 -6.84
C CYS A 27 0.02 9.49 -7.07
N GLU A 28 -0.54 8.70 -6.15
CA GLU A 28 -1.87 8.08 -6.32
C GLU A 28 -3.02 9.06 -6.03
N SER A 29 -2.94 9.80 -4.93
CA SER A 29 -4.07 10.60 -4.43
C SER A 29 -3.77 12.08 -4.26
N SER A 30 -2.56 12.51 -4.60
CA SER A 30 -2.06 13.81 -4.19
C SER A 30 -2.12 14.05 -2.67
N ASN A 31 -1.87 13.00 -1.87
CA ASN A 31 -2.00 13.01 -0.39
C ASN A 31 -3.41 13.36 0.11
N ASN A 32 -4.45 13.13 -0.71
CA ASN A 32 -5.84 13.32 -0.31
C ASN A 32 -6.40 12.02 0.27
N GLU A 33 -6.60 11.99 1.58
CA GLU A 33 -7.16 10.83 2.31
C GLU A 33 -8.55 10.43 1.82
N LEU A 34 -9.32 11.37 1.27
CA LEU A 34 -10.69 11.17 0.78
C LEU A 34 -10.75 11.09 -0.75
N ALA A 35 -9.63 10.81 -1.42
CA ALA A 35 -9.60 10.69 -2.87
C ALA A 35 -10.49 9.55 -3.35
N ILE A 36 -11.35 9.86 -4.33
CA ILE A 36 -12.24 8.90 -4.99
C ILE A 36 -12.08 9.08 -6.49
N ASN A 37 -11.54 8.07 -7.16
CA ASN A 37 -11.60 7.99 -8.61
C ASN A 37 -12.81 7.13 -9.00
N ARG A 38 -13.85 7.79 -9.54
CA ARG A 38 -15.17 7.17 -9.77
C ARG A 38 -15.20 6.17 -10.93
N LYS A 39 -14.23 6.25 -11.84
CA LYS A 39 -14.17 5.38 -13.01
C LYS A 39 -12.74 5.24 -13.47
N ASP A 40 -12.11 4.17 -13.02
CA ASP A 40 -10.89 3.72 -13.64
C ASP A 40 -11.20 3.07 -15.01
N SER A 41 -10.17 2.75 -15.78
CA SER A 41 -10.26 2.14 -17.11
C SER A 41 -11.10 0.84 -17.16
N ASP A 42 -11.16 0.09 -16.07
CA ASP A 42 -11.95 -1.14 -15.90
C ASP A 42 -13.40 -0.89 -15.44
N GLY A 43 -13.79 0.37 -15.24
CA GLY A 43 -15.12 0.77 -14.79
C GLY A 43 -15.35 0.67 -13.28
N THR A 44 -14.33 0.28 -12.50
CA THR A 44 -14.43 0.17 -11.03
C THR A 44 -13.76 1.36 -10.34
N ALA A 45 -14.34 1.78 -9.22
CA ALA A 45 -13.83 2.93 -8.46
C ALA A 45 -12.62 2.55 -7.59
N SER A 46 -11.74 3.52 -7.36
CA SER A 46 -10.62 3.44 -6.43
C SER A 46 -10.68 4.53 -5.35
N PHE A 47 -10.15 4.21 -4.16
CA PHE A 47 -10.42 4.97 -2.94
C PHE A 47 -9.16 5.19 -2.08
N GLY A 48 -9.18 6.31 -1.36
CA GLY A 48 -8.21 6.61 -0.31
C GLY A 48 -6.82 6.96 -0.82
N LEU A 49 -5.86 7.01 0.11
CA LEU A 49 -4.51 7.52 -0.15
C LEU A 49 -3.76 6.77 -1.25
N LEU A 50 -3.94 5.45 -1.32
CA LEU A 50 -3.27 4.57 -2.28
C LEU A 50 -4.18 4.13 -3.43
N GLN A 51 -5.33 4.80 -3.60
CA GLN A 51 -6.31 4.52 -4.67
C GLN A 51 -6.63 3.03 -4.81
N TRP A 52 -6.99 2.38 -3.69
CA TRP A 52 -7.31 0.96 -3.68
C TRP A 52 -8.62 0.65 -4.40
N LYS A 53 -8.63 -0.46 -5.14
CA LYS A 53 -9.87 -1.19 -5.43
C LYS A 53 -10.39 -1.82 -4.13
N PRO A 54 -11.68 -1.67 -3.77
CA PRO A 54 -12.21 -2.19 -2.51
C PRO A 54 -11.96 -3.67 -2.26
N GLU A 55 -12.13 -4.52 -3.28
CA GLU A 55 -11.90 -5.98 -3.14
C GLU A 55 -10.41 -6.31 -2.95
N THR A 56 -9.51 -5.59 -3.63
CA THR A 56 -8.07 -5.73 -3.42
C THR A 56 -7.68 -5.33 -2.00
N PHE A 57 -8.22 -4.20 -1.51
CA PHE A 57 -8.01 -3.77 -0.13
C PHE A 57 -8.52 -4.82 0.86
N ARG A 58 -9.74 -5.33 0.67
CA ARG A 58 -10.31 -6.40 1.51
C ARG A 58 -9.41 -7.63 1.53
N ARG A 59 -8.98 -8.13 0.36
CA ARG A 59 -8.11 -9.30 0.25
C ARG A 59 -6.83 -9.13 1.07
N LEU A 60 -6.16 -7.99 0.92
CA LEU A 60 -4.90 -7.71 1.62
C LEU A 60 -5.13 -7.46 3.13
N ALA A 61 -6.20 -6.76 3.50
CA ALA A 61 -6.54 -6.51 4.89
C ALA A 61 -6.88 -7.81 5.64
N VAL A 62 -7.54 -8.77 4.98
CA VAL A 62 -7.75 -10.13 5.51
C VAL A 62 -6.42 -10.88 5.59
N LYS A 63 -5.63 -10.90 4.50
CA LYS A 63 -4.33 -11.60 4.42
C LYS A 63 -3.40 -11.20 5.57
N TYR A 64 -3.35 -9.91 5.90
CA TYR A 64 -2.47 -9.37 6.94
C TYR A 64 -3.14 -9.21 8.32
N GLY A 65 -4.30 -9.84 8.54
CA GLY A 65 -4.97 -9.90 9.84
C GLY A 65 -5.45 -8.56 10.38
N ILE A 66 -5.73 -7.59 9.51
CA ILE A 66 -6.29 -6.28 9.89
C ILE A 66 -7.80 -6.39 10.11
N ILE A 67 -8.47 -7.23 9.32
CA ILE A 67 -9.89 -7.55 9.45
C ILE A 67 -10.10 -9.05 9.35
N GLY A 68 -11.24 -9.55 9.87
CA GLY A 68 -11.67 -10.94 9.66
C GLY A 68 -12.35 -11.15 8.31
N GLU A 69 -12.41 -12.39 7.83
CA GLU A 69 -13.04 -12.77 6.54
C GLU A 69 -14.50 -12.34 6.41
N LYS A 70 -15.20 -12.24 7.55
CA LYS A 70 -16.61 -11.85 7.68
C LYS A 70 -16.81 -10.36 7.99
N ALA A 71 -15.78 -9.52 7.84
CA ALA A 71 -15.92 -8.09 8.06
C ALA A 71 -16.96 -7.48 7.12
N ASP A 72 -17.80 -6.60 7.67
CA ASP A 72 -18.85 -5.91 6.93
C ASP A 72 -18.27 -4.95 5.88
N TRP A 73 -18.99 -4.77 4.78
CA TRP A 73 -18.55 -3.92 3.68
C TRP A 73 -18.45 -2.44 4.05
N ASN A 74 -19.37 -1.93 4.89
CA ASN A 74 -19.26 -0.55 5.36
C ASN A 74 -18.03 -0.36 6.24
N TRP A 75 -17.66 -1.37 7.02
CA TRP A 75 -16.43 -1.34 7.81
C TRP A 75 -15.19 -1.33 6.91
N ILE A 76 -15.16 -2.17 5.88
CA ILE A 76 -14.08 -2.17 4.88
C ILE A 76 -13.94 -0.80 4.20
N MET A 77 -15.06 -0.22 3.76
CA MET A 77 -15.09 1.10 3.15
C MET A 77 -14.78 2.24 4.14
N THR A 78 -14.92 2.02 5.45
CA THR A 78 -14.43 2.98 6.45
C THR A 78 -12.91 2.92 6.54
N LEU A 79 -12.34 1.71 6.58
CA LEU A 79 -10.90 1.51 6.73
C LEU A 79 -10.09 1.87 5.48
N VAL A 80 -10.67 1.81 4.27
CA VAL A 80 -9.95 2.17 3.03
C VAL A 80 -9.49 3.63 3.01
N PHE A 81 -10.16 4.51 3.76
CA PHE A 81 -9.77 5.91 3.92
C PHE A 81 -8.84 6.15 5.13
N ASP A 82 -8.63 5.17 6.00
CA ASP A 82 -7.78 5.32 7.18
C ASP A 82 -6.29 5.26 6.79
N ARG A 83 -5.57 6.36 7.03
CA ARG A 83 -4.14 6.46 6.71
C ARG A 83 -3.28 5.39 7.38
N ARG A 84 -3.55 5.07 8.65
CA ARG A 84 -2.76 4.12 9.43
C ARG A 84 -2.94 2.71 8.87
N VAL A 85 -4.16 2.36 8.49
CA VAL A 85 -4.45 1.07 7.84
C VAL A 85 -3.81 1.00 6.46
N ASN A 86 -3.92 2.05 5.65
CA ASN A 86 -3.25 2.12 4.34
C ASN A 86 -1.74 1.90 4.47
N LYS A 87 -1.10 2.61 5.40
CA LYS A 87 0.33 2.47 5.67
C LYS A 87 0.68 1.06 6.15
N LYS A 88 -0.12 0.49 7.06
CA LYS A 88 0.08 -0.87 7.56
C LYS A 88 0.04 -1.90 6.42
N ILE A 89 -1.01 -1.88 5.60
CA ILE A 89 -1.13 -2.78 4.44
C ILE A 89 0.05 -2.60 3.49
N PHE A 90 0.41 -1.35 3.18
CA PHE A 90 1.55 -1.08 2.30
C PHE A 90 2.84 -1.68 2.84
N VAL A 91 3.17 -1.47 4.13
CA VAL A 91 4.37 -2.04 4.74
C VAL A 91 4.40 -3.56 4.64
N GLU A 92 3.26 -4.23 4.88
CA GLU A 92 3.17 -5.69 4.74
C GLU A 92 3.35 -6.13 3.28
N VAL A 93 2.71 -5.44 2.32
CA VAL A 93 2.91 -5.68 0.88
C VAL A 93 4.38 -5.57 0.48
N MET A 94 5.10 -4.56 1.00
CA MET A 94 6.51 -4.39 0.67
C MET A 94 7.41 -5.47 1.28
N LYS A 95 6.97 -6.17 2.33
CA LYS A 95 7.72 -7.25 2.98
C LYS A 95 7.32 -8.65 2.48
N ASP A 96 6.19 -8.75 1.79
CA ASP A 96 5.63 -10.00 1.31
C ASP A 96 6.09 -10.30 -0.11
N THR A 97 6.99 -11.28 -0.24
CA THR A 97 7.56 -11.70 -1.53
C THR A 97 6.55 -12.35 -2.48
N THR A 98 5.34 -12.67 -1.99
CA THR A 98 4.24 -13.21 -2.81
C THR A 98 3.40 -12.12 -3.46
N GLU A 99 3.51 -10.86 -3.01
CA GLU A 99 2.85 -9.72 -3.65
C GLU A 99 3.79 -9.02 -4.62
N ASN A 100 3.21 -8.47 -5.70
CA ASN A 100 3.96 -7.65 -6.63
C ASN A 100 3.39 -6.22 -6.61
N PRO A 101 4.08 -5.24 -6.00
CA PRO A 101 3.64 -3.86 -5.96
C PRO A 101 3.35 -3.25 -7.34
N TYR A 102 4.01 -3.72 -8.41
CA TYR A 102 3.74 -3.27 -9.78
C TYR A 102 2.39 -3.71 -10.33
N LEU A 103 1.78 -4.75 -9.78
CA LEU A 103 0.43 -5.15 -10.17
C LEU A 103 -0.63 -4.37 -9.39
N LEU A 104 -0.29 -3.88 -8.20
CA LEU A 104 -1.18 -3.07 -7.37
C LEU A 104 -1.18 -1.61 -7.80
N TRP A 105 0.00 -1.05 -8.14
CA TRP A 105 0.18 0.36 -8.51
C TRP A 105 1.05 0.51 -9.76
N PRO A 106 0.66 -0.04 -10.92
CA PRO A 106 1.53 -0.15 -12.11
C PRO A 106 2.10 1.19 -12.57
N ILE A 107 1.27 2.23 -12.60
CA ILE A 107 1.67 3.55 -13.10
C ILE A 107 2.60 4.23 -12.09
N CYS A 108 2.19 4.34 -10.83
CA CYS A 108 2.97 5.05 -9.83
C CYS A 108 4.25 4.29 -9.46
N CYS A 109 4.21 2.97 -9.30
CA CYS A 109 5.42 2.19 -9.05
C CYS A 109 6.43 2.24 -10.20
N LYS A 110 5.98 2.40 -11.46
CA LYS A 110 6.88 2.66 -12.58
C LYS A 110 7.54 4.05 -12.50
N LYS A 111 6.83 5.06 -12.00
CA LYS A 111 7.36 6.43 -11.85
C LYS A 111 8.34 6.55 -10.69
N ILE A 112 8.04 5.96 -9.53
CA ILE A 112 8.80 6.16 -8.28
C ILE A 112 9.80 5.02 -7.98
N GLY A 113 9.63 3.84 -8.58
CA GLY A 113 10.59 2.73 -8.46
C GLY A 113 10.36 1.80 -7.26
N CYS A 114 9.23 1.09 -7.22
CA CYS A 114 8.91 0.10 -6.17
C CYS A 114 9.72 -1.22 -6.22
N GLN A 115 10.70 -1.39 -7.13
CA GLN A 115 11.40 -2.68 -7.41
C GLN A 115 12.18 -3.29 -6.24
N ARG A 116 12.34 -2.56 -5.13
CA ARG A 116 13.44 -2.81 -4.19
C ARG A 116 13.21 -3.88 -3.13
N PHE A 117 12.03 -4.48 -3.03
CA PHE A 117 11.71 -5.34 -1.87
C PHE A 117 11.26 -6.76 -2.22
N ASN A 118 11.24 -7.13 -3.52
CA ASN A 118 10.97 -8.50 -3.98
C ASN A 118 12.27 -9.27 -4.30
N ARG A 119 13.28 -9.22 -3.44
CA ARG A 119 14.50 -10.03 -3.58
C ARG A 119 14.59 -11.11 -2.54
#